data_AF-A0A950UY99-F1
#
_entry.id   AF-A0A950UY99-F1
#
_cell.length_a   1.000
_cell.length_b   1.000
_cell.length_c   1.000
_cell.angle_alpha   90.00
_cell.angle_beta   90.00
_cell.angle_gamma   90.00
#
_symmetry.space_group_name_H-M   'P 1'
#
loop_
_entity.id
_entity.type
_entity.pdbx_description
1 polymer ?
#
loop_
_entity_poly.entity_id
_entity_poly.type
_entity_poly.pdbx_seq_one_letter_code
_entity_poly.pdbx_strand_id
1 'polypeptide(L)'
;MNVPRLPQRRNTITGTQVEGISEHCELHSPDSLRSLPPRLASTSVAEIMSGFGFDDFNDRNIYPGGWTEDMAPYVAQHLERFLGKLRELVDGESGMMVVIR
;
A
#
# COMPACT_ATOMS: atom_id res chain seq x y z
N MET A 1 -14.20 -11.06 -38.46
CA MET A 1 -13.03 -11.76 -37.88
C MET A 1 -13.00 -11.39 -36.41
N ASN A 2 -13.35 -12.32 -35.51
CA ASN A 2 -13.57 -12.04 -34.09
C ASN A 2 -12.34 -12.50 -33.31
N VAL A 3 -11.61 -11.57 -32.68
CA VAL A 3 -10.39 -11.87 -31.92
C VAL A 3 -10.80 -12.35 -30.53
N PRO A 4 -10.40 -13.56 -30.07
CA PRO A 4 -10.75 -14.03 -28.74
C PRO A 4 -10.06 -13.18 -27.67
N ARG A 5 -10.82 -12.63 -26.72
CA ARG A 5 -10.25 -11.99 -25.53
C ARG A 5 -9.69 -13.07 -24.61
N LEU A 6 -8.39 -13.00 -24.33
CA LEU A 6 -7.74 -13.81 -23.30
C LEU A 6 -8.31 -13.42 -21.91
N PRO A 7 -8.53 -14.39 -21.01
CA PRO A 7 -8.98 -14.09 -19.65
C PRO A 7 -7.91 -13.30 -18.90
N GLN A 8 -8.29 -12.14 -18.39
CA GLN A 8 -7.49 -11.38 -17.44
C GLN A 8 -7.28 -12.23 -16.19
N ARG A 9 -6.03 -12.60 -15.89
CA ARG A 9 -5.68 -13.20 -14.60
C ARG A 9 -6.02 -12.19 -13.50
N ARG A 10 -7.10 -12.43 -12.76
CA ARG A 10 -7.32 -11.83 -11.45
C ARG A 10 -6.20 -12.34 -10.56
N ASN A 11 -5.26 -11.47 -10.18
CA ASN A 11 -4.36 -11.75 -9.07
C ASN A 11 -5.22 -11.81 -7.80
N THR A 12 -5.63 -13.01 -7.42
CA THR A 12 -6.31 -13.27 -6.16
C THR A 12 -5.32 -12.99 -5.03
N ILE A 13 -5.45 -11.84 -4.38
CA ILE A 13 -4.79 -11.63 -3.09
C ILE A 13 -5.48 -12.60 -2.14
N THR A 14 -4.77 -13.66 -1.74
CA THR A 14 -5.28 -14.63 -0.77
C THR A 14 -4.79 -14.20 0.60
N GLY A 15 -5.73 -13.88 1.50
CA GLY A 15 -5.46 -13.57 2.89
C GLY A 15 -6.07 -14.64 3.79
N THR A 16 -5.37 -15.01 4.85
CA THR A 16 -5.90 -15.88 5.90
C THR A 16 -6.26 -15.00 7.10
N GLN A 17 -7.52 -15.04 7.52
CA GLN A 17 -7.95 -14.38 8.74
C GLN A 17 -7.35 -15.14 9.94
N VAL A 18 -6.59 -14.44 10.78
CA VAL A 18 -6.03 -14.98 12.02
C VAL A 18 -6.79 -14.38 13.19
N GLU A 19 -7.49 -15.22 13.96
CA GLU A 19 -8.20 -14.76 15.16
C GLU A 19 -7.22 -14.16 16.19
N GLY A 20 -7.55 -12.98 16.73
CA GLY A 20 -6.81 -12.34 17.83
C GLY A 20 -5.66 -11.41 17.41
N ILE A 21 -5.37 -11.28 16.12
CA ILE A 21 -4.47 -10.25 15.57
C ILE A 21 -5.36 -9.23 14.88
N SER A 22 -5.26 -7.93 15.23
CA SER A 22 -5.68 -6.72 14.48
C SER A 22 -6.85 -6.83 13.48
N GLU A 23 -7.81 -5.90 13.48
CA GLU A 23 -8.94 -5.94 12.53
C GLU A 23 -8.52 -6.20 11.07
N HIS A 24 -7.33 -5.73 10.67
CA HIS A 24 -6.64 -6.21 9.46
C HIS A 24 -5.14 -6.49 9.69
N CYS A 25 -4.68 -7.67 9.28
CA CYS A 25 -3.27 -8.07 9.25
C CYS A 25 -2.91 -8.62 7.86
N GLU A 26 -1.82 -8.12 7.29
CA GLU A 26 -1.27 -8.60 6.01
C GLU A 26 0.17 -9.05 6.20
N LEU A 27 0.53 -10.19 5.60
CA LEU A 27 1.87 -10.75 5.65
C LEU A 27 2.43 -10.90 4.24
N HIS A 28 3.62 -10.36 4.02
CA HIS A 28 4.35 -10.41 2.76
C HIS A 28 5.65 -11.19 2.97
N SER A 29 5.82 -12.28 2.21
CA SER A 29 7.08 -13.03 2.20
C SER A 29 8.19 -12.22 1.53
N PRO A 30 9.48 -12.52 1.80
CA PRO A 30 10.60 -11.89 1.10
C PRO A 30 10.45 -11.96 -0.43
N ASP A 31 10.00 -13.11 -0.95
CA ASP A 31 9.80 -13.30 -2.39
C ASP A 31 8.71 -12.40 -2.97
N SER A 32 7.65 -12.13 -2.22
CA SER A 32 6.63 -11.16 -2.65
C SER A 32 7.20 -9.73 -2.72
N LEU A 33 8.09 -9.37 -1.79
CA LEU A 33 8.75 -8.07 -1.75
C LEU A 33 9.74 -7.90 -2.90
N ARG A 34 10.46 -8.95 -3.30
CA ARG A 34 11.40 -8.92 -4.45
C ARG A 34 10.75 -8.53 -5.79
N SER A 35 9.42 -8.56 -5.90
CA SER A 35 8.70 -8.08 -7.08
C SER A 35 8.48 -6.56 -7.12
N LEU A 36 8.70 -5.87 -5.99
CA LEU A 36 8.49 -4.44 -5.82
C LEU A 36 9.59 -3.48 -6.31
N PRO A 37 10.89 -3.83 -6.44
CA PRO A 37 11.95 -2.86 -6.75
C PRO A 37 11.68 -2.01 -8.00
N PRO A 38 11.20 -2.56 -9.14
CA PRO A 38 10.87 -1.74 -10.31
C PRO A 38 9.81 -0.68 -10.03
N ARG A 39 8.82 -0.99 -9.18
CA ARG A 39 7.76 -0.04 -8.80
C ARG A 39 8.30 1.01 -7.81
N LEU A 40 9.10 0.58 -6.83
CA LEU A 40 9.64 1.47 -5.78
C LEU A 40 10.70 2.46 -6.28
N ALA A 41 11.42 2.10 -7.34
CA ALA A 41 12.41 2.97 -7.97
C ALA A 41 11.76 4.20 -8.62
N SER A 42 10.56 4.05 -9.20
CA SER A 42 9.82 5.17 -9.81
C SER A 42 8.98 5.95 -8.80
N THR A 43 8.59 5.33 -7.69
CA THR A 43 7.63 5.94 -6.75
C THR A 43 8.30 6.89 -5.76
N SER A 44 7.83 8.14 -5.74
CA SER A 44 8.21 9.14 -4.72
C SER A 44 7.04 9.55 -3.84
N VAL A 45 7.35 10.11 -2.66
CA VAL A 45 6.32 10.67 -1.76
C VAL A 45 5.61 11.84 -2.41
N ALA A 46 6.35 12.72 -3.10
CA ALA A 46 5.77 13.84 -3.84
C ALA A 46 4.79 13.38 -4.93
N GLU A 47 5.14 12.31 -5.65
CA GLU A 47 4.25 11.72 -6.67
C GLU A 47 2.96 11.18 -6.06
N ILE A 48 3.04 10.40 -4.97
CA ILE A 48 1.83 9.89 -4.31
C ILE A 48 1.01 11.02 -3.70
N MET A 49 1.66 11.97 -3.02
CA MET A 49 1.00 13.10 -2.37
C MET A 49 0.39 14.08 -3.37
N SER A 50 0.78 14.06 -4.65
CA SER A 50 0.11 14.84 -5.69
C SER A 50 -1.35 14.43 -5.91
N GLY A 51 -1.71 13.20 -5.52
CA GLY A 51 -3.08 12.70 -5.52
C GLY A 51 -3.80 12.81 -4.17
N PHE A 52 -3.19 13.44 -3.17
CA PHE A 52 -3.84 13.65 -1.88
C PHE A 52 -4.87 14.78 -1.97
N GLY A 53 -6.13 14.47 -1.71
CA GLY A 53 -7.23 15.44 -1.62
C GLY A 53 -8.06 15.16 -0.38
N PHE A 54 -8.08 16.09 0.58
CA PHE A 54 -8.82 15.90 1.83
C PHE A 54 -10.33 15.79 1.60
N ASP A 55 -10.89 16.56 0.67
CA ASP A 55 -12.30 16.45 0.26
C ASP A 55 -12.60 15.06 -0.31
N ASP A 56 -11.76 14.56 -1.23
CA ASP A 56 -11.92 13.22 -1.82
C ASP A 56 -11.85 12.10 -0.76
N PHE A 57 -10.98 12.27 0.25
CA PHE A 57 -10.85 11.31 1.34
C PHE A 57 -12.08 11.32 2.26
N ASN A 58 -12.63 12.50 2.55
CA ASN A 58 -13.86 12.65 3.31
C ASN A 58 -15.08 12.09 2.55
N ASP A 59 -15.21 12.39 1.26
CA ASP A 59 -16.30 11.89 0.41
C ASP A 59 -16.31 10.36 0.32
N ARG A 60 -15.12 9.75 0.35
CA ARG A 60 -14.94 8.29 0.35
C ARG A 60 -15.04 7.65 1.74
N ASN A 61 -15.27 8.44 2.79
CA ASN A 61 -15.26 8.00 4.18
C ASN A 61 -13.99 7.21 4.54
N ILE A 62 -12.83 7.69 4.09
CA ILE A 62 -11.53 7.09 4.45
C ILE A 62 -11.28 7.33 5.94
N TYR A 63 -11.05 6.27 6.71
CA TYR A 63 -10.66 6.37 8.12
C TYR A 63 -9.43 7.29 8.29
N PRO A 64 -9.37 8.16 9.32
CA PRO A 64 -10.30 8.30 10.45
C PRO A 64 -11.55 9.15 10.17
N GLY A 65 -11.64 9.75 8.98
CA GLY A 65 -12.61 10.79 8.66
C GLY A 65 -12.19 12.15 9.23
N GLY A 66 -12.84 13.22 8.76
CA GLY A 66 -12.50 14.59 9.18
C GLY A 66 -11.13 15.04 8.69
N TRP A 67 -10.74 14.62 7.48
CA TRP A 67 -9.49 15.01 6.85
C TRP A 67 -9.47 16.50 6.58
N THR A 68 -8.35 17.13 6.91
CA THR A 68 -8.10 18.56 6.74
C THR A 68 -6.75 18.80 6.08
N GLU A 69 -6.52 20.00 5.55
CA GLU A 69 -5.30 20.35 4.82
C GLU A 69 -4.02 20.19 5.67
N ASP A 70 -4.10 20.47 6.96
CA ASP A 70 -3.01 20.33 7.93
C ASP A 70 -2.61 18.87 8.22
N MET A 71 -3.39 17.90 7.73
CA MET A 71 -3.02 16.48 7.81
C MET A 71 -2.10 16.04 6.67
N ALA A 72 -1.91 16.84 5.60
CA ALA A 72 -1.03 16.46 4.50
C ALA A 72 0.43 16.20 4.94
N PRO A 73 1.06 17.03 5.80
CA PRO A 73 2.39 16.75 6.33
C PRO A 73 2.44 15.46 7.16
N TYR A 74 1.37 15.15 7.92
CA TYR A 74 1.25 13.91 8.68
C TYR A 74 1.28 12.70 7.75
N VAL A 75 0.47 12.70 6.69
CA VAL A 75 0.44 11.61 5.70
C VAL A 75 1.79 11.47 5.00
N ALA A 76 2.39 12.58 4.55
CA ALA A 76 3.68 12.58 3.87
C ALA A 76 4.79 11.95 4.72
N GLN A 77 4.88 12.33 6.00
CA GLN A 77 5.87 11.76 6.93
C GLN A 77 5.71 10.25 7.11
N HIS A 78 4.47 9.78 7.27
CA HIS A 78 4.20 8.34 7.40
C HIS A 78 4.53 7.58 6.12
N LEU A 79 4.25 8.17 4.95
CA LEU A 79 4.57 7.59 3.66
C LEU A 79 6.09 7.51 3.42
N GLU A 80 6.85 8.55 3.80
CA GLU A 80 8.31 8.55 3.76
C GLU A 80 8.89 7.37 4.56
N ARG A 81 8.44 7.21 5.80
CA ARG A 81 8.88 6.11 6.67
C ARG A 81 8.52 4.75 6.10
N PHE A 82 7.31 4.60 5.58
CA PHE A 82 6.84 3.35 4.99
C PHE A 82 7.66 2.98 3.74
N LEU A 83 7.85 3.91 2.79
CA LEU A 83 8.63 3.66 1.58
C LEU A 83 10.11 3.42 1.89
N GLY A 84 10.69 4.15 2.85
CA GLY A 84 12.04 3.89 3.34
C GLY A 84 12.17 2.47 3.86
N LYS A 85 11.24 2.04 4.72
CA LYS A 85 11.27 0.69 5.28
C LYS A 85 11.09 -0.39 4.21
N LEU A 86 10.20 -0.16 3.26
CA LEU A 86 9.94 -1.09 2.17
C LEU A 86 11.18 -1.25 1.27
N ARG A 87 11.91 -0.17 1.00
CA ARG A 87 13.19 -0.23 0.26
C ARG A 87 14.25 -1.04 1.00
N GLU A 88 14.40 -0.86 2.30
CA GLU A 88 15.32 -1.67 3.12
C GLU A 88 14.99 -3.17 3.05
N LEU A 89 13.70 -3.53 3.08
CA LEU A 89 13.25 -4.91 3.11
C LEU A 89 13.39 -5.61 1.75
N VAL A 90 13.25 -4.87 0.65
CA VAL A 90 13.33 -5.43 -0.71
C VAL A 90 14.71 -5.97 -1.05
N ASP A 91 15.76 -5.37 -0.49
CA ASP A 91 17.14 -5.83 -0.66
C ASP A 91 17.54 -6.92 0.37
N GLY A 92 16.65 -7.25 1.31
CA GLY A 92 16.90 -8.18 2.40
C GLY A 92 16.25 -9.56 2.24
N GLU A 93 16.44 -10.40 3.26
CA GLU A 93 15.81 -11.74 3.36
C GLU A 93 14.59 -11.76 4.29
N SER A 94 14.17 -10.58 4.78
CA SER A 94 13.05 -10.45 5.72
C SER A 94 11.72 -10.21 5.00
N GLY A 95 10.63 -10.73 5.58
CA GLY A 95 9.27 -10.40 5.16
C GLY A 95 8.77 -9.11 5.80
N MET A 96 7.54 -8.71 5.46
CA MET A 96 6.85 -7.56 6.04
C MET A 96 5.51 -8.01 6.63
N MET A 97 5.22 -7.57 7.85
CA MET A 97 3.91 -7.70 8.47
C MET A 97 3.30 -6.31 8.62
N VAL A 98 2.12 -6.10 8.05
CA VAL A 98 1.34 -4.87 8.16
C VAL A 98 0.16 -5.14 9.09
N VAL A 99 0.00 -4.27 10.08
CA VAL A 99 -0.97 -4.41 11.16
C VAL A 99 -1.76 -3.11 11.26
N ILE A 100 -3.06 -3.14 10.96
CA ILE A 100 -3.97 -1.99 11.02
C ILE A 100 -4.87 -2.16 12.25
N ARG A 101 -4.81 -1.19 13.18
CA ARG A 101 -5.49 -1.20 14.47
C ARG A 101 -6.43 -0.02 14.61
#